data_AF-A0A8T4SG18-F1
#
_entry.id   AF-A0A8T4SG18-F1
#
_cell.length_a   1.000
_cell.length_b   1.000
_cell.length_c   1.000
_cell.angle_alpha   90.00
_cell.angle_beta   90.00
_cell.angle_gamma   90.00
#
_symmetry.space_group_name_H-M   'P 1'
#
loop_
_entity.id
_entity.type
_entity.pdbx_description
1 polymer ?
#
loop_
_entity_poly.entity_id
_entity_poly.type
_entity_poly.pdbx_seq_one_letter_code
_entity_poly.pdbx_strand_id
1 'polypeptide(L)'
;MTSLQIHREHVTEHLQEIADAIAIGVEKRTATIGLHASVCSIELLEFYLHVLGKISAGAMIKHEWFKSPKPEQKIAPLAERKIEVDFPDKAKLFSLMYIIEEERNKLIYGKPNLVALEAVLHAFNQLHQIIKEKLIEKGEEIA
;
A
#
# COMPACT_ATOMS: atom_id res chain seq x y z
N MET A 1 -5.72 -9.82 20.53
CA MET A 1 -6.29 -9.26 19.28
C MET A 1 -6.11 -10.28 18.17
N THR A 2 -7.09 -10.38 17.27
CA THR A 2 -6.91 -11.17 16.03
C THR A 2 -6.01 -10.41 15.06
N SER A 3 -5.39 -11.07 14.08
CA SER A 3 -4.56 -10.34 13.11
C SER A 3 -5.38 -9.33 12.30
N LEU A 4 -6.66 -9.61 12.02
CA LEU A 4 -7.59 -8.67 11.36
C LEU A 4 -7.82 -7.38 12.17
N GLN A 5 -7.93 -7.47 13.51
CA GLN A 5 -8.06 -6.30 14.37
C GLN A 5 -6.80 -5.43 14.32
N ILE A 6 -5.62 -6.05 14.35
CA ILE A 6 -4.33 -5.36 14.29
C ILE A 6 -4.21 -4.60 12.97
N HIS A 7 -4.53 -5.24 11.83
CA HIS A 7 -4.49 -4.53 10.54
C HIS A 7 -5.46 -3.35 10.51
N ARG A 8 -6.67 -3.47 11.07
CA ARG A 8 -7.64 -2.38 11.11
C ARG A 8 -7.13 -1.19 11.93
N GLU A 9 -6.51 -1.46 13.08
CA GLU A 9 -5.89 -0.44 13.92
C GLU A 9 -4.74 0.26 13.17
N HIS A 10 -3.81 -0.50 12.59
CA HIS A 10 -2.68 0.07 11.83
C HIS A 10 -3.13 0.88 10.62
N VAL A 11 -4.12 0.40 9.85
CA VAL A 11 -4.66 1.15 8.71
C VAL A 11 -5.25 2.48 9.18
N THR A 12 -6.00 2.47 10.28
CA THR A 12 -6.59 3.70 10.85
C THR A 12 -5.50 4.70 11.25
N GLU A 13 -4.45 4.23 11.93
CA GLU A 13 -3.32 5.07 12.33
C GLU A 13 -2.60 5.66 11.12
N HIS A 14 -2.32 4.86 10.09
CA HIS A 14 -1.66 5.38 8.89
C HIS A 14 -2.51 6.38 8.12
N LEU A 15 -3.82 6.15 8.00
CA LEU A 15 -4.74 7.09 7.36
C LEU A 15 -4.79 8.42 8.11
N GLN A 16 -4.80 8.38 9.45
CA GLN A 16 -4.77 9.58 10.28
C GLN A 16 -3.48 10.38 10.06
N GLU A 17 -2.32 9.72 10.05
CA GLU A 17 -1.02 10.36 9.82
C GLU A 17 -0.92 10.99 8.41
N ILE A 18 -1.52 10.34 7.39
CA ILE A 18 -1.62 10.93 6.05
C ILE A 18 -2.52 12.17 6.07
N ALA A 19 -3.68 12.10 6.72
CA ALA A 19 -4.62 13.21 6.83
C ALA A 19 -4.00 14.42 7.53
N ASP A 20 -3.31 14.19 8.66
CA ASP A 20 -2.62 15.24 9.41
C ASP A 20 -1.47 15.86 8.60
N ALA A 21 -0.71 15.04 7.87
CA ALA A 21 0.33 15.52 6.96
C ALA A 21 -0.24 16.42 5.84
N ILE A 22 -1.39 16.04 5.27
CA ILE A 22 -2.10 16.86 4.27
C ILE A 22 -2.58 18.18 4.89
N ALA A 23 -3.15 18.15 6.09
CA ALA A 23 -3.65 19.34 6.79
C ALA A 23 -2.54 20.36 7.10
N ILE A 24 -1.33 19.89 7.40
CA ILE A 24 -0.14 20.75 7.65
C ILE A 24 0.39 21.39 6.35
N GLY A 25 0.22 20.71 5.23
CA GLY A 25 0.79 21.05 3.92
C GLY A 25 1.64 19.91 3.39
N VAL A 26 1.22 19.36 2.26
CA VAL A 26 1.81 18.15 1.64
C VAL A 26 3.29 18.32 1.31
N GLU A 27 3.71 19.53 0.94
CA GLU A 27 5.11 19.89 0.65
C GLU A 27 6.02 19.89 1.88
N LYS A 28 5.44 20.08 3.08
CA LYS A 28 6.18 20.09 4.36
C LYS A 28 6.34 18.71 4.97
N ARG A 29 5.50 17.76 4.55
CA ARG A 29 5.38 16.42 5.14
C ARG A 29 5.49 15.30 4.09
N THR A 30 6.23 15.54 3.01
CA THR A 30 6.41 14.56 1.91
C THR A 30 6.89 13.20 2.40
N ALA A 31 7.84 13.18 3.34
CA ALA A 31 8.38 11.95 3.91
C ALA A 31 7.33 11.17 4.70
N THR A 32 6.49 11.86 5.48
CA THR A 32 5.36 11.24 6.21
C THR A 32 4.37 10.62 5.23
N ILE A 33 3.96 11.37 4.20
CA ILE A 33 3.01 10.87 3.20
C ILE A 33 3.59 9.64 2.47
N GLY A 34 4.84 9.73 2.00
CA GLY A 34 5.49 8.61 1.30
C GLY A 34 5.65 7.36 2.16
N LEU A 35 6.02 7.52 3.44
CA LEU A 35 6.13 6.41 4.38
C LEU A 35 4.77 5.77 4.67
N HIS A 36 3.80 6.56 5.11
CA HIS A 36 2.52 6.04 5.57
C HIS A 36 1.69 5.48 4.40
N ALA A 37 1.74 6.08 3.20
CA ALA A 37 1.06 5.51 2.02
C ALA A 37 1.64 4.13 1.63
N SER A 38 2.97 3.97 1.68
CA SER A 38 3.63 2.68 1.39
C SER A 38 3.26 1.62 2.43
N VAL A 39 3.43 1.91 3.73
CA VAL A 39 3.15 0.93 4.79
C VAL A 39 1.65 0.58 4.85
N CYS A 40 0.77 1.57 4.74
CA CYS A 40 -0.67 1.35 4.73
C CYS A 40 -1.12 0.50 3.53
N SER A 41 -0.48 0.65 2.36
CA SER A 41 -0.79 -0.21 1.19
C SER A 41 -0.49 -1.69 1.45
N ILE A 42 0.55 -1.99 2.24
CA ILE A 42 0.89 -3.36 2.63
C ILE A 42 -0.13 -3.88 3.64
N GLU A 43 -0.44 -3.10 4.68
CA GLU A 43 -1.45 -3.44 5.69
C GLU A 43 -2.82 -3.71 5.06
N LEU A 44 -3.24 -2.88 4.10
CA LEU A 44 -4.47 -3.07 3.34
C LEU A 44 -4.47 -4.37 2.53
N LEU A 45 -3.36 -4.67 1.85
CA LEU A 45 -3.24 -5.90 1.06
C LEU A 45 -3.25 -7.14 1.95
N GLU A 46 -2.49 -7.14 3.05
CA GLU A 46 -2.46 -8.25 4.00
C GLU A 46 -3.84 -8.48 4.61
N PHE A 47 -4.50 -7.43 5.07
CA PHE A 47 -5.87 -7.51 5.59
C PHE A 47 -6.81 -8.15 4.56
N TYR A 48 -6.78 -7.66 3.32
CA TYR A 48 -7.63 -8.20 2.27
C TYR A 48 -7.36 -9.68 2.01
N LEU A 49 -6.09 -10.08 1.93
CA LEU A 49 -5.71 -11.46 1.68
C LEU A 49 -6.03 -12.39 2.87
N HIS A 50 -5.96 -11.91 4.11
CA HIS A 50 -6.43 -12.67 5.27
C HIS A 50 -7.95 -12.88 5.24
N VAL A 51 -8.72 -11.84 4.90
CA VAL A 51 -10.19 -11.93 4.77
C VAL A 51 -10.58 -12.93 3.68
N LEU A 52 -9.82 -13.01 2.59
CA LEU A 52 -10.01 -14.00 1.54
C LEU A 52 -9.49 -15.41 1.90
N GLY A 53 -8.82 -15.57 3.05
CA GLY A 53 -8.17 -16.83 3.44
C GLY A 53 -7.01 -17.23 2.52
N LYS A 54 -6.37 -16.26 1.85
CA LYS A 54 -5.30 -16.50 0.86
C LYS A 54 -3.91 -16.54 1.48
N ILE A 55 -3.72 -15.94 2.66
CA ILE A 55 -2.47 -16.01 3.42
C ILE A 55 -2.75 -16.37 4.88
N SER A 56 -1.82 -17.08 5.52
CA SER A 56 -1.94 -17.46 6.93
C SER A 56 -1.69 -16.27 7.85
N ALA A 57 -2.23 -16.25 9.06
CA ALA A 57 -2.13 -15.12 10.00
C ALA A 57 -0.70 -14.68 10.38
N GLY A 58 0.33 -15.48 10.08
CA GLY A 58 1.74 -15.14 10.27
C GLY A 58 2.51 -14.84 8.97
N ALA A 59 1.81 -14.81 7.82
CA ALA A 59 2.40 -14.39 6.57
C ALA A 59 2.73 -12.89 6.63
N MET A 60 3.88 -12.53 6.08
CA MET A 60 4.35 -11.14 6.05
C MET A 60 4.74 -10.78 4.63
N ILE A 61 4.05 -9.80 4.08
CA ILE A 61 4.31 -9.18 2.79
C ILE A 61 5.28 -8.02 3.02
N LYS A 62 6.34 -7.99 2.22
CA LYS A 62 7.38 -6.96 2.33
C LYS A 62 7.17 -5.90 1.27
N HIS A 63 7.24 -4.63 1.67
CA HIS A 63 7.13 -3.51 0.72
C HIS A 63 8.18 -3.58 -0.39
N GLU A 64 9.39 -4.08 -0.11
CA GLU A 64 10.45 -4.21 -1.12
C GLU A 64 10.10 -5.18 -2.25
N TRP A 65 9.10 -6.05 -2.08
CA TRP A 65 8.61 -6.91 -3.17
C TRP A 65 7.91 -6.12 -4.27
N PHE A 66 7.45 -4.91 -3.96
CA PHE A 66 6.82 -3.97 -4.86
C PHE A 66 7.80 -2.97 -5.47
N LYS A 67 9.10 -3.27 -5.45
CA LYS A 67 10.07 -2.58 -6.31
C LYS A 67 10.06 -3.22 -7.69
N SER A 68 9.92 -2.38 -8.71
CA SER A 68 9.97 -2.84 -10.09
C SER A 68 11.39 -3.26 -10.44
N PRO A 69 11.59 -4.43 -11.07
CA PRO A 69 12.89 -4.76 -11.63
C PRO A 69 13.22 -3.74 -12.73
N LYS A 70 14.50 -3.40 -12.86
CA LYS A 70 14.92 -2.53 -13.95
C LYS A 70 14.63 -3.20 -15.29
N PRO A 71 14.28 -2.44 -16.35
CA PRO A 71 13.94 -3.01 -17.65
C PRO A 71 14.98 -4.01 -18.20
N GLU A 72 16.26 -3.81 -17.87
CA GLU A 72 17.37 -4.64 -18.34
C GLU A 72 17.43 -6.01 -17.66
N GLN A 73 16.82 -6.18 -16.48
CA GLN A 73 16.93 -7.39 -15.68
C GLN A 73 16.10 -8.56 -16.23
N LYS A 74 15.08 -8.29 -17.08
CA LYS A 74 14.19 -9.31 -17.69
C LYS A 74 13.65 -10.37 -16.70
N ILE A 75 13.48 -10.00 -15.43
CA ILE A 75 12.93 -10.86 -14.39
C ILE A 75 11.52 -10.41 -14.05
N ALA A 76 10.66 -11.37 -13.69
CA ALA A 76 9.36 -11.04 -13.13
C ALA A 76 9.53 -10.27 -11.80
N PRO A 77 8.63 -9.31 -11.49
CA PRO A 77 8.62 -8.64 -10.20
C PRO A 77 8.65 -9.60 -9.02
N LEU A 78 9.20 -9.16 -7.89
CA LEU A 78 9.29 -10.01 -6.70
C LEU A 78 7.92 -10.33 -6.13
N ALA A 79 6.99 -9.37 -6.09
CA ALA A 79 5.63 -9.60 -5.59
C ALA A 79 4.91 -10.74 -6.36
N GLU A 80 5.03 -10.78 -7.69
CA GLU A 80 4.43 -11.84 -8.51
C GLU A 80 4.99 -13.24 -8.21
N ARG A 81 6.25 -13.32 -7.78
CA ARG A 81 6.92 -14.58 -7.43
C ARG A 81 6.72 -14.99 -5.97
N LYS A 82 6.44 -14.03 -5.08
CA LYS A 82 6.31 -14.26 -3.63
C LYS A 82 4.86 -14.38 -3.19
N ILE A 83 3.95 -13.78 -3.93
CA ILE A 83 2.51 -13.81 -3.70
C ILE A 83 1.87 -14.64 -4.82
N GLU A 84 2.02 -15.96 -4.73
CA GLU A 84 1.58 -16.92 -5.76
C GLU A 84 0.06 -17.11 -5.79
N VAL A 85 -0.66 -16.54 -4.83
CA VAL A 85 -2.12 -16.63 -4.75
C VAL A 85 -2.81 -15.73 -5.76
N ASP A 86 -3.94 -16.22 -6.28
CA ASP A 86 -4.83 -15.45 -7.15
C ASP A 86 -6.02 -14.87 -6.37
N PHE A 87 -6.37 -13.63 -6.69
CA PHE A 87 -7.41 -12.85 -6.04
C PHE A 87 -7.92 -11.70 -6.94
N PRO A 88 -9.15 -11.20 -6.70
CA PRO A 88 -9.73 -10.14 -7.50
C PRO A 88 -8.84 -8.89 -7.55
N ASP A 89 -8.76 -8.28 -8.74
CA ASP A 89 -8.03 -7.03 -8.98
C ASP A 89 -6.51 -7.09 -8.71
N LYS A 90 -5.91 -8.28 -8.54
CA LYS A 90 -4.48 -8.48 -8.25
C LYS A 90 -3.55 -7.63 -9.11
N ALA A 91 -3.68 -7.73 -10.44
CA ALA A 91 -2.81 -7.00 -11.36
C ALA A 91 -2.91 -5.48 -11.20
N LYS A 92 -4.13 -4.97 -10.95
CA LYS A 92 -4.40 -3.54 -10.74
C LYS A 92 -3.81 -3.09 -9.40
N LEU A 93 -4.07 -3.83 -8.32
CA LEU A 93 -3.51 -3.53 -7.00
C LEU A 93 -1.98 -3.53 -7.02
N PHE A 94 -1.36 -4.52 -7.66
CA PHE A 94 0.09 -4.57 -7.79
C PHE A 94 0.64 -3.38 -8.58
N SER A 95 -0.02 -2.99 -9.68
CA SER A 95 0.37 -1.80 -10.45
C SER A 95 0.39 -0.53 -9.60
N LEU A 96 -0.60 -0.35 -8.72
CA LEU A 96 -0.67 0.80 -7.81
C LEU A 96 0.44 0.74 -6.75
N MET A 97 0.69 -0.44 -6.18
CA MET A 97 1.76 -0.64 -5.19
C MET A 97 3.16 -0.40 -5.78
N TYR A 98 3.39 -0.78 -7.05
CA TYR A 98 4.63 -0.45 -7.75
C TYR A 98 4.84 1.07 -7.84
N ILE A 99 3.79 1.84 -8.20
CA ILE A 99 3.88 3.30 -8.26
C ILE A 99 4.24 3.89 -6.89
N ILE A 100 3.57 3.41 -5.83
CA ILE A 100 3.79 3.89 -4.47
C ILE A 100 5.22 3.62 -4.00
N GLU A 101 5.73 2.40 -4.20
CA GLU A 101 7.06 2.00 -3.72
C GLU A 101 8.21 2.61 -4.53
N GLU A 102 8.04 2.82 -5.84
CA GLU A 102 9.05 3.49 -6.69
C GLU A 102 9.29 4.94 -6.27
N GLU A 103 8.23 5.67 -5.92
CA GLU A 103 8.31 7.06 -5.52
C GLU A 103 8.62 7.23 -4.02
N ARG A 104 8.34 6.22 -3.18
CA ARG A 104 8.57 6.23 -1.72
C ARG A 104 9.94 6.79 -1.33
N ASN A 105 11.03 6.27 -1.91
CA ASN A 105 12.37 6.67 -1.51
C ASN A 105 12.68 8.13 -1.87
N LYS A 106 12.13 8.63 -2.99
CA LYS A 106 12.28 10.02 -3.39
C LYS A 106 11.53 10.94 -2.43
N LEU A 107 10.37 10.53 -1.93
CA LEU A 107 9.60 11.30 -0.96
C LEU A 107 10.24 11.31 0.44
N ILE A 108 10.81 10.18 0.88
CA ILE A 108 11.42 10.04 2.22
C ILE A 108 12.80 10.70 2.30
N TYR A 109 13.67 10.44 1.32
CA TYR A 109 15.09 10.82 1.38
C TYR A 109 15.47 11.93 0.39
N GLY A 110 14.61 12.20 -0.60
CA GLY A 110 14.86 13.21 -1.62
C GLY A 110 14.41 14.61 -1.23
N LYS A 111 14.58 15.54 -2.17
CA LYS A 111 13.98 16.88 -2.06
C LYS A 111 12.46 16.78 -2.29
N PRO A 112 11.67 17.68 -1.69
CA PRO A 112 10.23 17.76 -1.97
C PRO A 112 9.95 17.75 -3.47
N ASN A 113 9.14 16.79 -3.91
CA ASN A 113 8.78 16.62 -5.32
C ASN A 113 7.25 16.42 -5.38
N LEU A 114 6.55 17.47 -5.80
CA LEU A 114 5.09 17.45 -5.89
C LEU A 114 4.57 16.43 -6.90
N VAL A 115 5.29 16.20 -8.00
CA VAL A 115 4.89 15.21 -9.01
C VAL A 115 4.92 13.79 -8.42
N ALA A 116 5.99 13.46 -7.69
CA ALA A 116 6.09 12.17 -7.00
C ALA A 116 5.00 12.03 -5.92
N LEU A 117 4.72 13.11 -5.21
CA LEU A 117 3.73 13.15 -4.14
C LEU A 117 2.30 12.93 -4.66
N GLU A 118 1.94 13.63 -5.73
CA GLU A 118 0.66 13.47 -6.42
C GLU A 118 0.49 12.05 -6.95
N ALA A 119 1.54 11.47 -7.56
CA ALA A 119 1.52 10.09 -8.03
C ALA A 119 1.26 9.09 -6.89
N VAL A 120 1.93 9.25 -5.75
CA VAL A 120 1.73 8.40 -4.56
C VAL A 120 0.33 8.55 -3.99
N LEU A 121 -0.15 9.78 -3.77
CA LEU A 121 -1.49 10.01 -3.22
C LEU A 121 -2.58 9.50 -4.15
N HIS A 122 -2.45 9.70 -5.46
CA HIS A 122 -3.40 9.18 -6.44
C HIS A 122 -3.45 7.66 -6.43
N ALA A 123 -2.28 7.01 -6.49
CA ALA A 123 -2.19 5.55 -6.48
C ALA A 123 -2.71 4.96 -5.16
N PHE A 124 -2.36 5.58 -4.03
CA PHE A 124 -2.83 5.17 -2.71
C PHE A 124 -4.35 5.28 -2.57
N ASN A 125 -4.95 6.41 -2.97
CA ASN A 125 -6.40 6.60 -2.90
C ASN A 125 -7.15 5.59 -3.77
N GLN A 126 -6.64 5.27 -4.96
CA GLN A 126 -7.23 4.23 -5.80
C GLN A 126 -7.11 2.85 -5.17
N LEU A 127 -5.95 2.51 -4.60
CA LEU A 127 -5.72 1.23 -3.93
C LEU A 127 -6.64 1.06 -2.72
N HIS A 128 -6.71 2.10 -1.87
CA HIS A 128 -7.57 2.15 -0.71
C HIS A 128 -9.04 1.98 -1.08
N GLN A 129 -9.52 2.70 -2.09
CA GLN A 129 -10.90 2.57 -2.55
C GLN A 129 -11.24 1.16 -3.04
N ILE A 130 -10.37 0.56 -3.87
CA ILE A 130 -10.59 -0.81 -4.40
C ILE A 130 -10.66 -1.80 -3.24
N ILE A 131 -9.68 -1.77 -2.32
CA ILE A 131 -9.65 -2.73 -1.21
C ILE A 131 -10.82 -2.49 -0.26
N LYS A 132 -11.17 -1.24 0.04
CA LYS A 132 -12.32 -0.89 0.88
C LYS A 132 -13.62 -1.43 0.33
N GLU A 133 -13.89 -1.25 -0.96
CA GLU A 133 -15.06 -1.82 -1.62
C GLU A 133 -15.08 -3.36 -1.51
N LYS A 134 -13.93 -4.01 -1.72
CA LYS A 134 -13.81 -5.48 -1.60
C LYS A 134 -13.96 -5.99 -0.17
N LEU A 135 -13.54 -5.24 0.83
CA LEU A 135 -13.76 -5.57 2.23
C LEU A 135 -15.23 -5.42 2.63
N ILE A 136 -15.89 -4.34 2.19
CA ILE A 136 -17.33 -4.13 2.41
C ILE A 136 -18.16 -5.26 1.79
N GLU A 137 -17.82 -5.70 0.57
CA GLU A 137 -18.44 -6.87 -0.09
C GLU A 137 -18.31 -8.17 0.75
N LYS A 138 -17.33 -8.24 1.66
CA LYS A 138 -17.09 -9.37 2.57
C LYS A 138 -17.63 -9.17 3.98
N GLY A 139 -18.32 -8.06 4.25
CA GLY A 139 -18.85 -7.74 5.57
C GLY A 139 -17.81 -7.17 6.54
N GLU A 140 -16.64 -6.76 6.04
CA GLU A 140 -15.62 -6.06 6.80
C GLU A 140 -15.76 -4.54 6.62
N GLU A 141 -15.33 -3.79 7.63
CA GLU A 141 -15.36 -2.33 7.61
C GLU A 141 -13.96 -1.79 7.85
N ILE A 142 -13.58 -0.77 7.09
CA ILE A 142 -12.30 -0.09 7.25
C ILE A 142 -12.47 1.40 6.99
N ALA A 143 -11.72 2.22 7.74
CA ALA A 143 -11.72 3.67 7.64
C ALA A 143 -11.45 4.13 6.20
#